data_AF-A0A949DW89-F1
#
_entry.id   AF-A0A949DW89-F1
#
_cell.length_a   1.000
_cell.length_b   1.000
_cell.length_c   1.000
_cell.angle_alpha   90.00
_cell.angle_beta   90.00
_cell.angle_gamma   90.00
#
_symmetry.space_group_name_H-M   'P 1'
#
loop_
_entity.id
_entity.type
_entity.pdbx_description
1 polymer ?
#
loop_
_entity_poly.entity_id
_entity_poly.type
_entity_poly.pdbx_seq_one_letter_code
_entity_poly.pdbx_strand_id
1 'polypeptide(L)'
;MNPWSTDPCWQNFSSLYREIVAAQEAPNEIGKFHHLTSSLYFGIASLEAFLNQRMRKYLEKEKEEEEVFKVLRNGRIMDKLKKWPKKILSTKPEITDEAMEMLKLFNEIRGDLTHPKTSGHDIYGRLETVDPDSVLISVAEYIVRYYETAQENFPYWLFGWNYLNPRPDTHEIIIINNQQFLHSLSSMGFRVPAWEADAADQWQKTNMSSFAGYLKLRNAITSFEGCEPKIDRFPYQPKLCRRWWTKEHHRSCGHVSKEAIKKAIEFDA
;
A
#
# COMPACT_ATOMS: atom_id res chain seq x y z
N MET A 1 -13.02 -3.59 19.12
CA MET A 1 -12.31 -3.67 17.84
C MET A 1 -11.20 -4.69 18.04
N ASN A 2 -11.16 -5.78 17.27
CA ASN A 2 -10.16 -6.83 17.45
C ASN A 2 -8.76 -6.22 17.21
N PRO A 3 -7.78 -6.32 18.13
CA PRO A 3 -6.43 -5.81 17.91
C PRO A 3 -5.71 -6.47 16.72
N TRP A 4 -6.28 -7.54 16.17
CA TRP A 4 -5.88 -8.22 14.92
C TRP A 4 -6.61 -7.71 13.66
N SER A 5 -7.36 -6.60 13.74
CA SER A 5 -8.14 -6.01 12.64
C SER A 5 -7.31 -5.21 11.63
N THR A 6 -6.00 -5.16 11.78
CA THR A 6 -5.11 -4.42 10.87
C THR A 6 -4.65 -5.36 9.77
N ASP A 7 -4.97 -5.07 8.51
CA ASP A 7 -4.42 -5.79 7.35
C ASP A 7 -2.89 -5.58 7.33
N PRO A 8 -2.06 -6.61 7.60
CA PRO A 8 -0.62 -6.41 7.72
C PRO A 8 0.03 -6.07 6.39
N CYS A 9 -0.55 -6.48 5.25
CA CYS A 9 -0.03 -6.11 3.95
C CYS A 9 -0.17 -4.61 3.72
N TRP A 10 -1.39 -4.09 3.96
CA TRP A 10 -1.71 -2.67 3.87
C TRP A 10 -0.86 -1.82 4.84
N GLN A 11 -0.72 -2.24 6.09
CA GLN A 11 0.06 -1.50 7.09
C GLN A 11 1.54 -1.41 6.69
N ASN A 12 2.14 -2.54 6.30
CA ASN A 12 3.54 -2.55 5.86
C ASN A 12 3.74 -1.77 4.56
N PHE A 13 2.81 -1.87 3.59
CA PHE A 13 2.91 -1.08 2.36
C PHE A 13 2.78 0.43 2.62
N SER A 14 1.88 0.83 3.53
CA SER A 14 1.74 2.22 3.93
C SER A 14 3.03 2.74 4.59
N SER A 15 3.65 1.96 5.47
CA SER A 15 4.95 2.30 6.05
C SER A 15 6.05 2.38 5.00
N LEU A 16 6.13 1.41 4.06
CA LEU A 16 7.04 1.47 2.91
C LEU A 16 6.89 2.81 2.18
N TYR A 17 5.67 3.18 1.80
CA TYR A 17 5.43 4.42 1.06
C TYR A 17 5.90 5.65 1.84
N ARG A 18 5.58 5.73 3.14
CA ARG A 18 6.03 6.83 4.00
C ARG A 18 7.55 6.92 4.04
N GLU A 19 8.24 5.81 4.26
CA GLU A 19 9.70 5.78 4.35
C GLU A 19 10.37 6.14 3.01
N ILE A 20 9.77 5.79 1.87
CA ILE A 20 10.26 6.23 0.56
C ILE A 20 10.15 7.74 0.39
N VAL A 21 9.01 8.34 0.76
CA VAL A 21 8.86 9.79 0.71
C VAL A 21 9.84 10.48 1.68
N ALA A 22 9.99 9.94 2.89
CA ALA A 22 10.94 10.47 3.87
C ALA A 22 12.40 10.35 3.41
N ALA A 23 12.77 9.28 2.69
CA ALA A 23 14.09 9.14 2.10
C ALA A 23 14.37 10.18 1.00
N GLN A 24 13.36 10.49 0.18
CA GLN A 24 13.45 11.53 -0.86
C GLN A 24 13.55 12.94 -0.27
N GLU A 25 12.89 13.17 0.86
CA GLU A 25 12.85 14.48 1.55
C GLU A 25 13.93 14.65 2.63
N ALA A 26 14.78 13.64 2.83
CA ALA A 26 15.78 13.65 3.90
C ALA A 26 16.81 14.76 3.70
N PRO A 27 17.16 15.53 4.76
CA PRO A 27 18.08 16.67 4.64
C PRO A 27 19.55 16.26 4.53
N ASN A 28 19.87 14.98 4.74
CA ASN A 28 21.23 14.45 4.66
C ASN A 28 21.22 12.94 4.32
N GLU A 29 22.37 12.44 3.86
CA GLU A 29 22.51 11.04 3.42
C GLU A 29 22.28 10.03 4.55
N ILE A 30 22.63 10.34 5.80
CA ILE A 30 22.38 9.44 6.94
C ILE A 30 20.87 9.22 7.12
N GLY A 31 20.09 10.29 7.11
CA GLY A 31 18.64 10.23 7.18
C GLY A 31 18.04 9.47 5.99
N LYS A 32 18.53 9.77 4.79
CA LYS A 32 18.13 9.05 3.56
C LYS A 32 18.39 7.55 3.66
N PHE A 33 19.58 7.13 4.09
CA PHE A 33 19.92 5.72 4.25
C PHE A 33 19.12 5.03 5.34
N HIS A 34 18.80 5.73 6.45
CA HIS A 34 17.93 5.20 7.50
C HIS A 34 16.51 4.91 6.96
N HIS A 35 15.94 5.87 6.23
CA HIS A 35 14.61 5.72 5.64
C HIS A 35 14.60 4.69 4.51
N LEU A 36 15.62 4.67 3.63
CA LEU A 36 15.79 3.62 2.63
C LEU A 36 15.90 2.24 3.29
N THR A 37 16.71 2.08 4.32
CA THR A 37 16.82 0.82 5.05
C THR A 37 15.46 0.36 5.56
N SER A 38 14.72 1.26 6.22
CA SER A 38 13.38 0.99 6.74
C SER A 38 12.40 0.63 5.62
N SER A 39 12.46 1.30 4.48
CA SER A 39 11.62 1.00 3.32
C SER A 39 11.86 -0.42 2.80
N LEU A 40 13.12 -0.89 2.75
CA LEU A 40 13.44 -2.26 2.34
C LEU A 40 12.81 -3.30 3.29
N TYR A 41 12.84 -3.04 4.61
CA TYR A 41 12.19 -3.89 5.61
C TYR A 41 10.68 -3.96 5.38
N PHE A 42 10.03 -2.80 5.25
CA PHE A 42 8.59 -2.73 5.05
C PHE A 42 8.14 -3.31 3.71
N GLY A 43 8.93 -3.16 2.65
CA GLY A 43 8.65 -3.77 1.34
C GLY A 43 8.63 -5.28 1.40
N ILE A 44 9.66 -5.91 1.98
CA ILE A 44 9.70 -7.37 2.15
C ILE A 44 8.60 -7.84 3.10
N ALA A 45 8.35 -7.13 4.20
CA ALA A 45 7.29 -7.46 5.14
C ALA A 45 5.89 -7.39 4.49
N SER A 46 5.66 -6.40 3.62
CA SER A 46 4.40 -6.26 2.87
C SER A 46 4.18 -7.41 1.90
N LEU A 47 5.21 -7.80 1.15
CA LEU A 47 5.15 -8.94 0.23
C LEU A 47 4.93 -10.26 0.96
N GLU A 48 5.62 -10.47 2.08
CA GLU A 48 5.44 -11.67 2.90
C GLU A 48 4.03 -11.72 3.50
N ALA A 49 3.53 -10.62 4.04
CA ALA A 49 2.16 -10.52 4.55
C ALA A 49 1.12 -10.80 3.45
N PHE A 50 1.30 -10.20 2.27
CA PHE A 50 0.44 -10.41 1.10
C PHE A 50 0.37 -11.90 0.71
N LEU A 51 1.53 -12.52 0.49
CA LEU A 51 1.60 -13.92 0.10
C LEU A 51 1.08 -14.86 1.18
N ASN A 52 1.35 -14.56 2.45
CA ASN A 52 0.83 -15.35 3.55
C ASN A 52 -0.71 -15.28 3.61
N GLN A 53 -1.32 -14.10 3.41
CA GLN A 53 -2.78 -13.98 3.33
C GLN A 53 -3.35 -14.78 2.15
N ARG A 54 -2.72 -14.71 0.97
CA ARG A 54 -3.18 -15.45 -0.22
C ARG A 54 -3.05 -16.96 -0.07
N MET A 55 -1.92 -17.42 0.45
CA MET A 55 -1.69 -18.84 0.72
C MET A 55 -2.62 -19.35 1.82
N ARG A 56 -2.89 -18.55 2.86
CA ARG A 56 -3.86 -18.90 3.91
C ARG A 56 -5.23 -19.17 3.31
N LYS A 57 -5.77 -18.22 2.54
CA LYS A 57 -7.07 -18.36 1.85
C LYS A 57 -7.12 -19.58 0.93
N TYR A 58 -6.02 -19.89 0.25
CA TYR A 58 -5.91 -21.08 -0.59
C TYR A 58 -5.98 -22.39 0.23
N LEU A 59 -5.32 -22.43 1.40
CA LEU A 59 -5.26 -23.62 2.24
C LEU A 59 -6.43 -23.79 3.22
N GLU A 60 -7.20 -22.73 3.50
CA GLU A 60 -8.30 -22.70 4.49
C GLU A 60 -9.35 -23.79 4.27
N LYS A 61 -9.49 -24.30 3.05
CA LYS A 61 -10.44 -25.37 2.71
C LYS A 61 -9.83 -26.77 2.70
N GLU A 62 -8.50 -26.87 2.74
CA GLU A 62 -7.75 -28.12 2.52
C GLU A 62 -7.00 -28.61 3.76
N LYS A 63 -6.77 -27.74 4.74
CA LYS A 63 -5.89 -28.00 5.88
C LYS A 63 -6.44 -27.46 7.18
N GLU A 64 -6.11 -28.17 8.26
CA GLU A 64 -6.30 -27.69 9.62
C GLU A 64 -5.38 -26.50 9.93
N GLU A 65 -5.82 -25.61 10.83
CA GLU A 65 -5.15 -24.35 11.16
C GLU A 65 -3.66 -24.53 11.56
N GLU A 66 -3.32 -25.61 12.29
CA GLU A 66 -1.92 -25.88 12.67
C GLU A 66 -1.04 -26.19 11.46
N GLU A 67 -1.56 -26.91 10.46
CA GLU A 67 -0.82 -27.17 9.23
C GLU A 67 -0.68 -25.92 8.37
N VAL A 68 -1.74 -25.10 8.29
CA VAL A 68 -1.71 -23.80 7.63
C VAL A 68 -0.59 -22.97 8.23
N PHE A 69 -0.54 -22.86 9.56
CA PHE A 69 0.51 -22.12 10.25
C PHE A 69 1.93 -22.63 9.93
N LYS A 70 2.14 -23.96 9.90
CA LYS A 70 3.44 -24.56 9.52
C LYS A 70 3.85 -24.18 8.09
N VAL A 71 2.93 -24.18 7.13
CA VAL A 71 3.22 -23.79 5.74
C VAL A 71 3.55 -22.30 5.66
N LEU A 72 2.80 -21.45 6.35
CA LEU A 72 2.99 -19.99 6.31
C LEU A 72 4.32 -19.56 6.95
N ARG A 73 4.70 -20.21 8.06
CA ARG A 73 5.93 -19.92 8.81
C ARG A 73 7.20 -20.35 8.07
N ASN A 74 7.13 -21.44 7.30
CA ASN A 74 8.30 -22.05 6.69
C ASN A 74 8.56 -21.52 5.27
N GLY A 75 9.84 -21.43 4.92
CA GLY A 75 10.29 -21.06 3.57
C GLY A 75 10.87 -19.65 3.48
N ARG A 76 11.88 -19.49 2.61
CA ARG A 76 12.50 -18.19 2.35
C ARG A 76 11.55 -17.33 1.50
N ILE A 77 11.50 -16.03 1.74
CA ILE A 77 10.61 -15.13 0.99
C ILE A 77 10.79 -15.24 -0.53
N MET A 78 12.02 -15.36 -1.03
CA MET A 78 12.27 -15.54 -2.47
C MET A 78 11.69 -16.84 -3.04
N ASP A 79 11.64 -17.91 -2.24
CA ASP A 79 10.95 -19.14 -2.63
C ASP A 79 9.44 -18.93 -2.67
N LYS A 80 8.88 -18.20 -1.69
CA LYS A 80 7.45 -17.86 -1.67
C LYS A 80 7.09 -17.04 -2.91
N LEU A 81 7.84 -15.98 -3.23
CA LEU A 81 7.62 -15.11 -4.39
C LEU A 81 7.61 -15.90 -5.71
N LYS A 82 8.49 -16.89 -5.86
CA LYS A 82 8.60 -17.66 -7.11
C LYS A 82 7.58 -18.80 -7.21
N LYS A 83 7.32 -19.51 -6.10
CA LYS A 83 6.58 -20.80 -6.12
C LYS A 83 5.11 -20.65 -5.75
N TRP A 84 4.78 -19.77 -4.82
CA TRP A 84 3.41 -19.69 -4.28
C TRP A 84 2.40 -19.15 -5.28
N PRO A 85 2.68 -18.10 -6.09
CA PRO A 85 1.71 -17.65 -7.09
C PRO A 85 1.32 -18.75 -8.08
N LYS A 86 2.30 -19.51 -8.60
CA LYS A 86 2.03 -20.66 -9.47
C LYS A 86 1.17 -21.73 -8.80
N LYS A 87 1.38 -21.96 -7.51
CA LYS A 87 0.57 -22.91 -6.74
C LYS A 87 -0.86 -22.43 -6.55
N ILE A 88 -1.05 -21.15 -6.25
CA ILE A 88 -2.37 -20.57 -5.92
C ILE A 88 -3.20 -20.31 -7.19
N LEU A 89 -2.58 -19.74 -8.23
CA LEU A 89 -3.26 -19.26 -9.43
C LEU A 89 -3.15 -20.23 -10.62
N SER A 90 -2.48 -21.37 -10.44
CA SER A 90 -2.08 -22.32 -11.50
C SER A 90 -1.16 -21.73 -12.59
N THR A 91 -0.92 -20.42 -12.57
CA THR A 91 -0.12 -19.64 -13.51
C THR A 91 0.79 -18.70 -12.72
N LYS A 92 1.88 -18.25 -13.34
CA LYS A 92 2.84 -17.34 -12.70
C LYS A 92 2.55 -15.91 -13.15
N PRO A 93 2.50 -14.93 -12.22
CA PRO A 93 2.49 -13.52 -12.58
C PRO A 93 3.70 -13.13 -13.43
N GLU A 94 3.45 -12.30 -14.44
CA GLU A 94 4.47 -11.72 -15.32
C GLU A 94 5.15 -10.53 -14.63
N ILE A 95 6.04 -10.83 -13.69
CA ILE A 95 6.90 -9.83 -13.04
C ILE A 95 8.13 -9.62 -13.92
N THR A 96 8.52 -8.35 -14.12
CA THR A 96 9.76 -8.01 -14.82
C THR A 96 10.99 -8.55 -14.11
N ASP A 97 12.04 -8.86 -14.88
CA ASP A 97 13.30 -9.33 -14.33
C ASP A 97 13.95 -8.24 -13.48
N GLU A 98 13.80 -6.97 -13.90
CA GLU A 98 14.24 -5.79 -13.16
C GLU A 98 13.60 -5.74 -11.76
N ALA A 99 12.27 -5.84 -11.66
CA ALA A 99 11.59 -5.84 -10.37
C ALA A 99 12.01 -7.04 -9.51
N MET A 100 12.17 -8.23 -10.10
CA MET A 100 12.59 -9.42 -9.36
C MET A 100 14.02 -9.33 -8.82
N GLU A 101 14.97 -8.78 -9.58
CA GLU A 101 16.34 -8.57 -9.12
C GLU A 101 16.40 -7.45 -8.06
N MET A 102 15.60 -6.39 -8.18
CA MET A 102 15.48 -5.38 -7.13
C MET A 102 14.95 -5.99 -5.82
N LEU A 103 13.90 -6.81 -5.87
CA LEU A 103 13.37 -7.50 -4.68
C LEU A 103 14.41 -8.44 -4.04
N LYS A 104 15.23 -9.10 -4.86
CA LYS A 104 16.32 -9.94 -4.39
C LYS A 104 17.41 -9.12 -3.71
N LEU A 105 17.85 -8.02 -4.33
CA LEU A 105 18.81 -7.07 -3.76
C LEU A 105 18.33 -6.55 -2.40
N PHE A 106 17.05 -6.19 -2.28
CA PHE A 106 16.48 -5.70 -1.02
C PHE A 106 16.50 -6.77 0.09
N ASN A 107 16.15 -8.01 -0.27
CA ASN A 107 16.16 -9.11 0.67
C ASN A 107 17.60 -9.47 1.12
N GLU A 108 18.59 -9.30 0.24
CA GLU A 108 20.01 -9.46 0.59
C GLU A 108 20.49 -8.35 1.53
N ILE A 109 20.21 -7.08 1.23
CA ILE A 109 20.58 -5.95 2.10
C ILE A 109 19.93 -6.11 3.48
N ARG A 110 18.65 -6.48 3.54
CA ARG A 110 17.97 -6.84 4.79
C ARG A 110 18.69 -7.99 5.52
N GLY A 111 19.08 -9.03 4.78
CA GLY A 111 19.82 -10.17 5.31
C GLY A 111 21.13 -9.75 5.98
N ASP A 112 21.92 -8.92 5.32
CA ASP A 112 23.21 -8.41 5.82
C ASP A 112 23.04 -7.57 7.09
N LEU A 113 21.97 -6.77 7.18
CA LEU A 113 21.65 -5.97 8.37
C LEU A 113 21.16 -6.80 9.55
N THR A 114 20.44 -7.90 9.30
CA THR A 114 19.84 -8.75 10.34
C THR A 114 20.76 -9.87 10.81
N HIS A 115 21.71 -10.28 9.99
CA HIS A 115 22.59 -11.41 10.24
C HIS A 115 24.03 -11.01 9.90
N PRO A 116 24.96 -10.96 10.88
CA PRO A 116 26.37 -10.66 10.65
C PRO A 116 27.09 -11.89 10.05
N LYS A 117 26.55 -12.44 8.95
CA LYS A 117 27.07 -13.63 8.26
C LYS A 117 28.03 -13.27 7.14
N THR A 118 28.16 -12.00 6.82
CA THR A 118 28.99 -11.47 5.74
C THR A 118 30.07 -10.56 6.30
N SER A 119 31.32 -10.88 5.99
CA SER A 119 32.47 -10.02 6.29
C SER A 119 32.54 -8.85 5.31
N GLY A 120 32.32 -7.62 5.79
CA GLY A 120 32.80 -6.42 5.10
C GLY A 120 32.02 -5.91 3.89
N HIS A 121 30.69 -6.09 3.82
CA HIS A 121 29.90 -5.36 2.82
C HIS A 121 29.65 -3.92 3.27
N ASP A 122 30.06 -2.96 2.43
CA ASP A 122 29.66 -1.57 2.53
C ASP A 122 28.15 -1.46 2.21
N ILE A 123 27.32 -1.63 3.25
CA ILE A 123 25.86 -1.55 3.14
C ILE A 123 25.44 -0.17 2.62
N TYR A 124 26.16 0.89 3.02
CA TYR A 124 25.86 2.24 2.57
C TYR A 124 26.18 2.40 1.07
N GLY A 125 27.32 1.90 0.59
CA GLY A 125 27.62 1.85 -0.84
C GLY A 125 26.60 1.06 -1.67
N ARG A 126 26.00 -0.01 -1.11
CA ARG A 126 24.87 -0.70 -1.77
C ARG A 126 23.61 0.17 -1.78
N LEU A 127 23.28 0.81 -0.66
CA LEU A 127 22.12 1.70 -0.54
C LEU A 127 22.22 2.92 -1.46
N GLU A 128 23.42 3.41 -1.76
CA GLU A 128 23.65 4.51 -2.72
C GLU A 128 23.16 4.16 -4.14
N THR A 129 23.19 2.87 -4.51
CA THR A 129 22.71 2.42 -5.82
C THR A 129 21.19 2.27 -5.91
N VAL A 130 20.49 2.36 -4.77
CA VAL A 130 19.04 2.14 -4.69
C VAL A 130 18.30 3.45 -4.84
N ASP A 131 17.58 3.60 -5.95
CA ASP A 131 16.57 4.64 -6.11
C ASP A 131 15.34 4.32 -5.24
N PRO A 132 14.89 5.24 -4.35
CA PRO A 132 13.70 5.03 -3.53
C PRO A 132 12.44 4.67 -4.34
N ASP A 133 12.21 5.29 -5.50
CA ASP A 133 10.99 5.04 -6.28
C ASP A 133 10.96 3.61 -6.83
N SER A 134 12.12 3.12 -7.24
CA SER A 134 12.32 1.76 -7.73
C SER A 134 11.96 0.70 -6.67
N VAL A 135 12.17 0.97 -5.38
CA VAL A 135 11.72 0.09 -4.28
C VAL A 135 10.20 -0.02 -4.27
N LEU A 136 9.52 1.13 -4.27
CA LEU A 136 8.07 1.20 -4.24
C LEU A 136 7.45 0.53 -5.47
N ILE A 137 7.96 0.85 -6.66
CA ILE A 137 7.47 0.31 -7.93
C ILE A 137 7.65 -1.21 -7.97
N SER A 138 8.81 -1.75 -7.56
CA SER A 138 9.05 -3.20 -7.61
C SER A 138 8.11 -3.99 -6.70
N VAL A 139 7.84 -3.46 -5.49
CA VAL A 139 6.88 -4.07 -4.55
C VAL A 139 5.45 -3.97 -5.09
N ALA A 140 5.06 -2.79 -5.59
CA ALA A 140 3.74 -2.57 -6.15
C ALA A 140 3.50 -3.42 -7.42
N GLU A 141 4.48 -3.51 -8.31
CA GLU A 141 4.44 -4.35 -9.51
C GLU A 141 4.14 -5.80 -9.13
N TYR A 142 4.88 -6.35 -8.18
CA TYR A 142 4.66 -7.73 -7.76
C TYR A 142 3.21 -7.97 -7.31
N ILE A 143 2.69 -7.09 -6.45
CA ILE A 143 1.33 -7.21 -5.93
C ILE A 143 0.30 -7.01 -7.05
N VAL A 144 0.45 -5.97 -7.87
CA VAL A 144 -0.49 -5.65 -8.95
C VAL A 144 -0.51 -6.74 -10.02
N ARG A 145 0.64 -7.25 -10.46
CA ARG A 145 0.72 -8.36 -11.41
C ARG A 145 0.10 -9.64 -10.87
N TYR A 146 0.17 -9.86 -9.55
CA TYR A 146 -0.58 -10.95 -8.92
C TYR A 146 -2.09 -10.75 -9.08
N TYR A 147 -2.61 -9.56 -8.76
CA TYR A 147 -4.03 -9.23 -8.95
C TYR A 147 -4.46 -9.36 -10.42
N GLU A 148 -3.64 -8.89 -11.35
CA GLU A 148 -3.86 -9.00 -12.79
C GLU A 148 -3.98 -10.47 -13.23
N THR A 149 -3.07 -11.33 -12.75
CA THR A 149 -3.12 -12.78 -13.03
C THR A 149 -4.34 -13.44 -12.40
N ALA A 150 -4.75 -12.98 -11.21
CA ALA A 150 -5.95 -13.44 -10.53
C ALA A 150 -7.26 -12.89 -11.13
N GLN A 151 -7.17 -11.99 -12.14
CA GLN A 151 -8.32 -11.27 -12.71
C GLN A 151 -9.12 -10.49 -11.66
N GLU A 152 -8.43 -9.99 -10.64
CA GLU A 152 -8.99 -9.21 -9.54
C GLU A 152 -8.57 -7.73 -9.65
N ASN A 153 -9.39 -6.81 -9.11
CA ASN A 153 -8.97 -5.43 -8.95
C ASN A 153 -8.01 -5.30 -7.77
N PHE A 154 -6.89 -4.60 -7.97
CA PHE A 154 -5.97 -4.29 -6.89
C PHE A 154 -6.53 -3.15 -6.00
N PRO A 155 -6.17 -3.10 -4.71
CA PRO A 155 -6.69 -2.10 -3.78
C PRO A 155 -6.02 -0.72 -3.94
N TYR A 156 -6.79 0.34 -3.70
CA TYR A 156 -6.34 1.74 -3.85
C TYR A 156 -5.10 2.10 -3.01
N TRP A 157 -4.92 1.46 -1.85
CA TRP A 157 -3.83 1.81 -0.94
C TRP A 157 -2.44 1.49 -1.53
N LEU A 158 -2.36 0.71 -2.61
CA LEU A 158 -1.12 0.50 -3.38
C LEU A 158 -0.57 1.78 -4.02
N PHE A 159 -1.39 2.84 -4.06
CA PHE A 159 -0.96 4.17 -4.46
C PHE A 159 -0.32 4.99 -3.32
N GLY A 160 -0.29 4.46 -2.09
CA GLY A 160 0.22 5.15 -0.90
C GLY A 160 -0.75 6.13 -0.24
N TRP A 161 -1.98 6.24 -0.77
CA TRP A 161 -3.04 7.05 -0.19
C TRP A 161 -3.78 6.29 0.90
N ASN A 162 -4.14 6.98 1.98
CA ASN A 162 -4.88 6.39 3.10
C ASN A 162 -6.00 7.31 3.58
N TYR A 163 -7.06 6.72 4.16
CA TYR A 163 -8.13 7.51 4.76
C TYR A 163 -7.77 7.89 6.19
N LEU A 164 -7.91 9.18 6.51
CA LEU A 164 -7.79 9.69 7.87
C LEU A 164 -9.04 9.34 8.67
N ASN A 165 -8.86 8.84 9.90
CA ASN A 165 -9.97 8.61 10.81
C ASN A 165 -10.58 9.96 11.24
N PRO A 166 -11.89 10.18 11.03
CA PRO A 166 -12.54 11.46 11.35
C PRO A 166 -12.74 11.69 12.85
N ARG A 167 -12.47 10.67 13.70
CA ARG A 167 -12.59 10.81 15.14
C ARG A 167 -11.63 11.89 15.68
N PRO A 168 -12.06 12.68 16.67
CA PRO A 168 -11.18 13.65 17.30
C PRO A 168 -10.03 12.93 18.03
N ASP A 169 -8.87 13.60 18.09
CA ASP A 169 -7.71 13.20 18.89
C ASP A 169 -7.10 11.83 18.52
N THR A 170 -7.38 11.33 17.31
CA THR A 170 -6.72 10.13 16.76
C THR A 170 -5.89 10.46 15.52
N HIS A 171 -4.76 9.76 15.39
CA HIS A 171 -3.90 9.78 14.21
C HIS A 171 -3.99 8.47 13.43
N GLU A 172 -5.04 7.67 13.70
CA GLU A 172 -5.26 6.41 13.00
C GLU A 172 -5.64 6.66 11.55
N ILE A 173 -5.07 5.85 10.67
CA ILE A 173 -5.56 5.66 9.31
C ILE A 173 -6.52 4.48 9.27
N ILE A 174 -7.44 4.48 8.32
CA ILE A 174 -8.40 3.40 8.12
C ILE A 174 -8.36 2.87 6.69
N ILE A 175 -8.60 1.57 6.56
CA ILE A 175 -8.74 0.89 5.28
C ILE A 175 -10.22 0.89 4.87
N ILE A 176 -10.51 1.34 3.65
CA ILE A 176 -11.85 1.36 3.05
C ILE A 176 -11.80 0.60 1.71
N ASN A 177 -12.94 0.29 1.10
CA ASN A 177 -12.98 -0.35 -0.23
C ASN A 177 -12.68 0.65 -1.38
N ASN A 178 -12.48 0.10 -2.58
CA ASN A 178 -12.22 0.89 -3.79
C ASN A 178 -13.43 1.75 -4.22
N GLN A 179 -14.66 1.39 -3.85
CA GLN A 179 -15.83 2.19 -4.17
C GLN A 179 -15.72 3.60 -3.56
N GLN A 180 -15.33 3.70 -2.28
CA GLN A 180 -15.08 5.00 -1.64
C GLN A 180 -13.93 5.76 -2.31
N PHE A 181 -12.92 5.04 -2.81
CA PHE A 181 -11.81 5.64 -3.55
C PHE A 181 -12.29 6.31 -4.84
N LEU A 182 -13.22 5.71 -5.58
CA LEU A 182 -13.83 6.34 -6.76
C LEU A 182 -14.58 7.63 -6.40
N HIS A 183 -15.36 7.66 -5.31
CA HIS A 183 -15.98 8.91 -4.85
C HIS A 183 -14.94 9.97 -4.51
N SER A 184 -13.85 9.58 -3.86
CA SER A 184 -12.74 10.49 -3.52
C SER A 184 -12.08 11.06 -4.78
N LEU A 185 -11.79 10.21 -5.78
CA LEU A 185 -11.28 10.65 -7.09
C LEU A 185 -12.24 11.63 -7.78
N SER A 186 -13.54 11.37 -7.75
CA SER A 186 -14.53 12.30 -8.30
C SER A 186 -14.49 13.66 -7.60
N SER A 187 -14.41 13.67 -6.26
CA SER A 187 -14.30 14.90 -5.46
C SER A 187 -12.99 15.65 -5.70
N MET A 188 -11.92 14.94 -6.08
CA MET A 188 -10.63 15.50 -6.48
C MET A 188 -10.62 16.00 -7.93
N GLY A 189 -11.75 15.92 -8.65
CA GLY A 189 -11.90 16.43 -10.02
C GLY A 189 -11.57 15.43 -11.13
N PHE A 190 -11.29 14.16 -10.80
CA PHE A 190 -11.09 13.13 -11.81
C PHE A 190 -12.43 12.69 -12.41
N ARG A 191 -12.44 12.43 -13.71
CA ARG A 191 -13.63 11.91 -14.41
C ARG A 191 -13.77 10.41 -14.14
N VAL A 192 -14.52 10.08 -13.09
CA VAL A 192 -14.83 8.69 -12.69
C VAL A 192 -16.34 8.54 -12.43
N PRO A 193 -16.97 7.44 -12.88
CA PRO A 193 -18.41 7.22 -12.73
C PRO A 193 -18.74 6.69 -11.32
N ALA A 194 -18.38 7.43 -10.27
CA ALA A 194 -18.47 6.94 -8.89
C ALA A 194 -19.89 6.62 -8.40
N TRP A 195 -20.91 7.26 -8.98
CA TRP A 195 -22.31 7.18 -8.53
C TRP A 195 -23.13 6.08 -9.24
N GLU A 196 -22.57 5.47 -10.29
CA GLU A 196 -23.22 4.45 -11.10
C GLU A 196 -22.51 3.12 -10.89
N ALA A 197 -23.12 2.18 -10.17
CA ALA A 197 -22.46 0.95 -9.73
C ALA A 197 -21.82 0.15 -10.88
N ASP A 198 -22.56 -0.10 -11.95
CA ASP A 198 -22.05 -0.87 -13.10
C ASP A 198 -20.91 -0.15 -13.82
N ALA A 199 -21.03 1.17 -13.99
CA ALA A 199 -20.00 1.98 -14.63
C ALA A 199 -18.76 2.11 -13.74
N ALA A 200 -18.92 2.21 -12.42
CA ALA A 200 -17.85 2.20 -11.43
C ALA A 200 -17.06 0.88 -11.47
N ASP A 201 -17.77 -0.25 -11.56
CA ASP A 201 -17.16 -1.58 -11.66
C ASP A 201 -16.38 -1.74 -12.98
N GLN A 202 -16.95 -1.31 -14.10
CA GLN A 202 -16.25 -1.30 -15.39
C GLN A 202 -15.01 -0.38 -15.37
N TRP A 203 -15.12 0.78 -14.72
CA TRP A 203 -14.02 1.70 -14.59
C TRP A 203 -12.88 1.10 -13.76
N GLN A 204 -13.20 0.44 -12.64
CA GLN A 204 -12.21 -0.27 -11.82
C GLN A 204 -11.56 -1.41 -12.61
N LYS A 205 -12.33 -2.23 -13.33
CA LYS A 205 -11.79 -3.28 -14.20
C LYS A 205 -10.87 -2.74 -15.28
N THR A 206 -11.08 -1.50 -15.74
CA THR A 206 -10.25 -0.89 -16.78
C THR A 206 -8.96 -0.29 -16.22
N ASN A 207 -9.02 0.33 -15.03
CA ASN A 207 -7.93 1.15 -14.51
C ASN A 207 -7.20 0.54 -13.30
N MET A 208 -7.79 -0.47 -12.65
CA MET A 208 -7.31 -1.05 -11.39
C MET A 208 -7.13 -2.57 -11.46
N SER A 209 -6.97 -3.16 -12.64
CA SER A 209 -6.81 -4.61 -12.84
C SER A 209 -5.48 -5.02 -13.48
N SER A 210 -4.66 -4.06 -13.91
CA SER A 210 -3.39 -4.33 -14.62
C SER A 210 -2.27 -3.43 -14.13
N PHE A 211 -1.02 -3.86 -14.33
CA PHE A 211 0.12 -3.02 -13.98
C PHE A 211 0.23 -1.76 -14.83
N ALA A 212 -0.17 -1.82 -16.10
CA ALA A 212 -0.28 -0.63 -16.94
C ALA A 212 -1.32 0.36 -16.39
N GLY A 213 -2.47 -0.14 -15.91
CA GLY A 213 -3.50 0.67 -15.23
C GLY A 213 -2.96 1.32 -13.95
N TYR A 214 -2.21 0.56 -13.14
CA TYR A 214 -1.53 1.08 -11.96
C TYR A 214 -0.60 2.26 -12.28
N LEU A 215 0.31 2.12 -13.25
CA LEU A 215 1.25 3.19 -13.60
C LEU A 215 0.52 4.44 -14.10
N LYS A 216 -0.49 4.26 -14.96
CA LYS A 216 -1.30 5.37 -15.50
C LYS A 216 -2.02 6.13 -14.37
N LEU A 217 -2.70 5.40 -13.47
CA LEU A 217 -3.47 6.01 -12.41
C LEU A 217 -2.55 6.62 -11.34
N ARG A 218 -1.46 5.95 -10.97
CA ARG A 218 -0.42 6.47 -10.08
C ARG A 218 0.06 7.83 -10.56
N ASN A 219 0.50 7.93 -11.81
CA ASN A 219 1.00 9.18 -12.37
C ASN A 219 -0.04 10.30 -12.31
N ALA A 220 -1.31 9.98 -12.61
CA ALA A 220 -2.41 10.93 -12.59
C ALA A 220 -2.76 11.42 -11.17
N ILE A 221 -2.74 10.56 -10.16
CA ILE A 221 -3.09 10.95 -8.78
C ILE A 221 -1.89 11.55 -8.04
N THR A 222 -0.65 11.21 -8.41
CA THR A 222 0.54 11.82 -7.80
C THR A 222 0.73 13.28 -8.18
N SER A 223 0.06 13.78 -9.22
CA SER A 223 0.05 15.23 -9.52
C SER A 223 -0.92 16.01 -8.63
N PHE A 224 -1.82 15.34 -7.90
CA PHE A 224 -2.71 16.01 -6.97
C PHE A 224 -1.96 16.28 -5.66
N GLU A 225 -1.88 17.56 -5.28
CA GLU A 225 -1.31 17.99 -4.02
C GLU A 225 -2.40 18.05 -2.93
N GLY A 226 -2.12 17.45 -1.77
CA GLY A 226 -2.99 17.52 -0.59
C GLY A 226 -3.86 16.28 -0.34
N CYS A 227 -4.97 16.49 0.36
CA CYS A 227 -5.97 15.46 0.65
C CYS A 227 -7.26 15.76 -0.14
N GLU A 228 -8.17 14.77 -0.20
CA GLU A 228 -9.53 14.93 -0.70
C GLU A 228 -10.20 16.18 -0.10
N PRO A 229 -10.87 17.03 -0.90
CA PRO A 229 -11.59 18.20 -0.41
C PRO A 229 -12.65 17.86 0.65
N LYS A 230 -12.82 18.72 1.64
CA LYS A 230 -13.86 18.55 2.67
C LYS A 230 -15.23 18.94 2.11
N ILE A 231 -16.22 18.09 2.36
CA ILE A 231 -17.62 18.37 2.01
C ILE A 231 -18.33 18.74 3.32
N ASP A 232 -18.76 20.00 3.45
CA ASP A 232 -19.35 20.53 4.67
C ASP A 232 -20.61 19.76 5.12
N ARG A 233 -21.35 19.17 4.17
CA ARG A 233 -22.52 18.32 4.43
C ARG A 233 -22.18 17.01 5.16
N PHE A 234 -20.95 16.50 5.00
CA PHE A 234 -20.53 15.21 5.57
C PHE A 234 -19.31 15.40 6.50
N PRO A 235 -19.52 16.00 7.68
CA PRO A 235 -18.43 16.37 8.58
C PRO A 235 -17.60 15.19 9.08
N TYR A 236 -18.22 14.01 9.19
CA TYR A 236 -17.60 12.76 9.66
C TYR A 236 -17.09 11.87 8.52
N GLN A 237 -17.05 12.35 7.28
CA GLN A 237 -16.54 11.56 6.17
C GLN A 237 -15.02 11.34 6.32
N PRO A 238 -14.51 10.09 6.29
CA PRO A 238 -13.08 9.84 6.20
C PRO A 238 -12.49 10.50 4.97
N LYS A 239 -11.28 11.07 5.09
CA LYS A 239 -10.64 11.84 4.02
C LYS A 239 -9.47 11.09 3.44
N LEU A 240 -9.47 10.88 2.12
CA LEU A 240 -8.34 10.27 1.43
C LEU A 240 -7.16 11.26 1.44
N CYS A 241 -5.99 10.85 1.94
CA CYS A 241 -4.82 11.71 2.01
C CYS A 241 -3.52 10.99 1.63
N ARG A 242 -2.67 11.69 0.88
CA ARG A 242 -1.36 11.20 0.43
C ARG A 242 -0.28 11.31 1.50
N ARG A 243 -0.29 12.41 2.28
CA ARG A 243 0.67 12.71 3.35
C ARG A 243 0.05 12.49 4.73
N TRP A 244 -0.58 11.32 4.89
CA TRP A 244 -1.39 10.97 6.05
C TRP A 244 -0.60 10.91 7.35
N TRP A 245 0.73 10.89 7.33
CA TRP A 245 1.57 10.88 8.54
C TRP A 245 1.88 12.27 9.13
N THR A 246 1.45 13.35 8.46
CA THR A 246 1.75 14.73 8.89
C THR A 246 0.69 15.27 9.85
N LYS A 247 1.13 15.99 10.89
CA LYS A 247 0.23 16.56 11.90
C LYS A 247 -0.70 17.60 11.29
N GLU A 248 -0.23 18.32 10.29
CA GLU A 248 -0.94 19.34 9.55
C GLU A 248 -2.17 18.73 8.90
N HIS A 249 -2.02 17.67 8.10
CA HIS A 249 -3.14 17.02 7.44
C HIS A 249 -4.12 16.36 8.41
N HIS A 250 -3.64 15.79 9.51
CA HIS A 250 -4.55 15.34 10.57
C HIS A 250 -5.40 16.51 11.08
N ARG A 251 -4.80 17.64 11.47
CA ARG A 251 -5.52 18.81 12.00
C ARG A 251 -6.45 19.47 10.98
N SER A 252 -5.98 19.70 9.76
CA SER A 252 -6.72 20.51 8.77
C SER A 252 -7.69 19.68 7.94
N CYS A 253 -7.36 18.42 7.63
CA CYS A 253 -8.14 17.58 6.73
C CYS A 253 -8.88 16.47 7.47
N GLY A 254 -8.25 15.84 8.48
CA GLY A 254 -8.81 14.69 9.18
C GLY A 254 -9.86 15.01 10.25
N HIS A 255 -9.78 16.15 10.94
CA HIS A 255 -10.65 16.43 12.08
C HIS A 255 -12.01 17.03 11.69
N VAL A 256 -13.06 16.58 12.38
CA VAL A 256 -14.38 17.20 12.36
C VAL A 256 -14.33 18.51 13.15
N SER A 257 -14.70 19.65 12.52
CA SER A 257 -14.80 20.94 13.20
C SER A 257 -16.23 21.19 13.68
N LYS A 258 -16.40 22.00 14.75
CA LYS A 258 -17.73 22.34 15.29
C LYS A 258 -18.58 23.07 14.25
N GLU A 259 -17.93 23.88 13.42
CA GLU A 259 -18.55 24.62 12.32
C GLU A 259 -19.10 23.67 11.25
N ALA A 260 -18.37 22.59 10.93
CA ALA A 260 -18.82 21.59 9.96
C ALA A 260 -20.02 20.79 10.51
N ILE A 261 -20.03 20.47 11.80
CA ILE A 261 -21.19 19.83 12.46
C ILE A 261 -22.41 20.75 12.38
N LYS A 262 -22.24 22.04 12.69
CA LYS A 262 -23.33 23.01 12.64
C LYS A 262 -23.91 23.13 11.23
N LYS A 263 -23.06 23.27 10.20
CA LYS A 263 -23.51 23.32 8.80
C LYS A 263 -24.24 22.05 8.38
N ALA A 264 -23.77 20.87 8.80
CA ALA A 264 -24.44 19.61 8.48
C ALA A 264 -25.87 19.56 9.05
N ILE A 265 -26.05 20.01 10.29
CA ILE A 265 -27.38 20.13 10.92
C ILE A 265 -28.28 21.08 10.12
N GLU A 266 -27.73 22.20 9.62
CA GLU A 266 -28.48 23.16 8.78
C GLU A 266 -28.89 22.58 7.41
N PHE A 267 -28.15 21.60 6.87
CA PHE A 267 -28.50 20.93 5.61
C PHE A 267 -29.56 19.83 5.77
N ASP A 268 -29.70 19.27 6.96
CA ASP A 268 -30.66 18.20 7.27
C ASP A 268 -31.98 18.72 7.86
N ALA A 269 -32.07 20.03 8.13
CA ALA A 269 -33.27 20.74 8.62
C ALA A 269 -34.11 21.29 7.45
#